data_AF-A0A8S9BVN2-F1
#
_entry.id   AF-A0A8S9BVN2-F1
#
_cell.length_a   1.000
_cell.length_b   1.000
_cell.length_c   1.000
_cell.angle_alpha   90.00
_cell.angle_beta   90.00
_cell.angle_gamma   90.00
#
_symmetry.space_group_name_H-M   'P 1'
#
loop_
_entity.id
_entity.type
_entity.pdbx_description
1 polymer ?
#
loop_
_entity_poly.entity_id
_entity_poly.type
_entity_poly.pdbx_seq_one_letter_code
_entity_poly.pdbx_strand_id
1 'polypeptide(L)'
;MSTSESNSASMDLSMNMDSSTASIATSATATTSPIVASNMDPFLDAVATSESLASTIVKQDSRLLKLPEEIKQNIWKLVVIVKDPIAPVQLRAKSNKFLWSKDQHVQDPNTRRTNIVISAAKPLDVVALSAVCKQIYQEVSLTHIFYKENQFQFLVEGSGGCARYRSSELLNYLAAITAPRREAIHSISVKLGVSYWRNFPVEHTFTMLSECKHLQVLSLHVDAYALEYDQVNHLRGFKELKDAVKGLSVLTIHFENESQSTLKVSSLERKEEFKSILEKERTAPKVAVSRIKVQNAMLYSDLDIHGEGRLSEDKKPGVIASRTRQRLRGNDSIHADGTFPERETPKYDLDGTLAWTIVHINASREIVTDFGDIGVEFCVDYNTIGNHRCSSGEEESWEDMAVLDPIHTVDRIVQFYEHNRDAFGKELVLQAWKQRAPLDAREQHRMNMGAKHLGLIIRQEAAKQAHEEAAATRAAKKAAGKKTAGKKAAGKKRA
;
A
#
# COMPACT_ATOMS: atom_id res chain seq x y z
N MET A 1 -57.58 -7.05 -5.40
CA MET A 1 -58.13 -6.04 -6.33
C MET A 1 -57.95 -4.67 -5.71
N SER A 2 -56.96 -3.93 -6.21
CA SER A 2 -56.85 -2.47 -6.17
C SER A 2 -55.51 -2.14 -6.82
N THR A 3 -55.60 -1.73 -8.07
CA THR A 3 -54.53 -1.25 -8.95
C THR A 3 -54.22 0.20 -8.62
N SER A 4 -52.96 0.52 -8.32
CA SER A 4 -52.49 1.90 -8.22
C SER A 4 -51.62 2.22 -9.42
N GLU A 5 -52.14 3.12 -10.25
CA GLU A 5 -51.66 3.54 -11.55
C GLU A 5 -50.37 4.33 -11.49
N SER A 6 -49.51 4.02 -12.46
CA SER A 6 -48.33 4.76 -12.88
C SER A 6 -48.74 6.02 -13.65
N ASN A 7 -48.21 7.19 -13.27
CA ASN A 7 -48.21 8.37 -14.13
C ASN A 7 -46.78 8.85 -14.38
N SER A 8 -46.31 8.50 -15.57
CA SER A 8 -45.17 9.07 -16.28
C SER A 8 -45.56 10.41 -16.90
N ALA A 9 -44.81 11.46 -16.60
CA ALA A 9 -44.85 12.71 -17.35
C ALA A 9 -43.45 13.04 -17.84
N SER A 10 -43.20 12.70 -19.11
CA SER A 10 -42.05 13.15 -19.88
C SER A 10 -42.30 14.59 -20.33
N MET A 11 -41.40 15.50 -19.98
CA MET A 11 -41.28 16.79 -20.65
C MET A 11 -39.94 16.83 -21.39
N ASP A 12 -40.04 16.62 -22.70
CA ASP A 12 -39.01 16.93 -23.68
C ASP A 12 -38.85 18.45 -23.78
N LEU A 13 -37.65 18.95 -23.47
CA LEU A 13 -37.20 20.29 -23.84
C LEU A 13 -35.83 20.14 -24.49
N SER A 14 -35.86 19.95 -25.81
CA SER A 14 -34.71 20.02 -26.69
C SER A 14 -34.27 21.48 -26.86
N MET A 15 -33.12 21.85 -26.30
CA MET A 15 -32.37 23.01 -26.74
C MET A 15 -31.00 22.55 -27.23
N ASN A 16 -30.88 22.49 -28.56
CA ASN A 16 -29.61 22.41 -29.27
C ASN A 16 -28.81 23.68 -29.00
N MET A 17 -27.67 23.54 -28.34
CA MET A 17 -26.57 24.48 -28.48
C MET A 17 -25.34 23.71 -28.96
N ASP A 18 -25.03 23.92 -30.24
CA ASP A 18 -23.77 23.54 -30.85
C ASP A 18 -22.64 24.31 -30.14
N SER A 19 -21.80 23.59 -29.40
CA SER A 19 -20.56 24.13 -28.85
C SER A 19 -19.40 23.38 -29.49
N SER A 20 -18.77 24.06 -30.43
CA SER A 20 -17.57 23.65 -31.15
C SER A 20 -16.42 23.39 -30.17
N THR A 21 -16.17 22.12 -29.86
CA THR A 21 -14.97 21.69 -29.13
C THR A 21 -13.84 21.44 -30.13
N ALA A 22 -12.90 22.37 -30.20
CA ALA A 22 -11.62 22.15 -30.87
C ALA A 22 -10.86 21.05 -30.13
N SER A 23 -10.74 19.88 -30.78
CA SER A 23 -9.97 18.75 -30.29
C SER A 23 -8.48 19.06 -30.44
N ILE A 24 -7.77 19.31 -29.34
CA ILE A 24 -6.30 19.33 -29.34
C ILE A 24 -5.85 17.87 -29.14
N ALA A 25 -5.59 17.19 -30.25
CA ALA A 25 -4.92 15.89 -30.26
C ALA A 25 -3.41 16.11 -30.15
N THR A 26 -2.82 15.79 -29.00
CA THR A 26 -1.37 15.61 -28.86
C THR A 26 -1.01 14.18 -29.23
N SER A 27 -0.76 13.94 -30.51
CA SER A 27 -0.17 12.70 -31.01
C SER A 27 1.37 12.78 -30.87
N ALA A 28 1.93 12.02 -29.93
CA ALA A 28 3.35 11.66 -29.93
C ALA A 28 3.47 10.21 -30.41
N THR A 29 3.51 10.02 -31.72
CA THR A 29 3.78 8.72 -32.36
C THR A 29 5.28 8.59 -32.58
N ALA A 30 5.95 7.82 -31.72
CA ALA A 30 7.30 7.36 -31.98
C ALA A 30 7.24 6.26 -33.06
N THR A 31 7.59 6.63 -34.29
CA THR A 31 7.73 5.70 -35.41
C THR A 31 9.20 5.29 -35.49
N THR A 32 9.52 4.09 -35.01
CA THR A 32 10.81 3.44 -35.25
C THR A 32 10.72 2.64 -36.54
N SER A 33 11.57 2.98 -37.52
CA SER A 33 11.89 2.12 -38.65
C SER A 33 13.38 2.28 -38.99
N PRO A 34 14.04 1.22 -39.47
CA PRO A 34 15.49 1.11 -39.48
C PRO A 34 16.08 1.75 -40.76
N ILE A 35 17.19 2.48 -40.63
CA ILE A 35 17.93 2.98 -41.79
C ILE A 35 19.27 2.26 -41.90
N VAL A 36 19.36 1.57 -43.03
CA VAL A 36 20.51 0.95 -43.68
C VAL A 36 21.55 2.01 -44.04
N ALA A 37 22.82 1.66 -43.88
CA ALA A 37 23.96 2.48 -44.24
C ALA A 37 24.05 2.74 -45.76
N SER A 38 24.21 4.00 -46.14
CA SER A 38 24.97 4.38 -47.34
C SER A 38 25.44 5.83 -47.27
N ASN A 39 26.75 5.99 -47.42
CA ASN A 39 27.49 7.23 -47.57
C ASN A 39 26.89 8.16 -48.64
N MET A 40 26.80 9.46 -48.34
CA MET A 40 27.35 10.58 -49.13
C MET A 40 26.95 11.89 -48.43
N ASP A 41 27.96 12.69 -48.05
CA ASP A 41 27.80 14.12 -47.76
C ASP A 41 27.16 14.83 -48.95
N PRO A 42 26.13 15.65 -48.71
CA PRO A 42 26.37 17.09 -48.89
C PRO A 42 25.71 17.99 -47.84
N PHE A 43 26.29 19.19 -47.71
CA PHE A 43 25.61 20.45 -47.42
C PHE A 43 25.42 20.92 -45.97
N LEU A 44 26.41 21.72 -45.56
CA LEU A 44 26.40 22.85 -44.64
C LEU A 44 25.26 23.86 -44.93
N ASP A 45 24.00 23.60 -44.56
CA ASP A 45 22.97 24.67 -44.57
C ASP A 45 21.78 24.50 -43.60
N ALA A 46 21.82 23.54 -42.67
CA ALA A 46 20.68 23.23 -41.79
C ALA A 46 20.77 23.78 -40.36
N VAL A 47 21.59 24.80 -40.09
CA VAL A 47 21.71 25.41 -38.73
C VAL A 47 20.90 26.72 -38.59
N ALA A 48 20.42 27.32 -39.68
CA ALA A 48 19.77 28.64 -39.65
C ALA A 48 18.22 28.62 -39.52
N THR A 49 17.56 27.47 -39.47
CA THR A 49 16.08 27.39 -39.44
C THR A 49 15.46 27.08 -38.07
N SER A 50 16.28 26.87 -37.03
CA SER A 50 15.81 26.69 -35.65
C SER A 50 15.52 28.02 -34.92
N GLU A 51 16.25 29.09 -35.24
CA GLU A 51 16.09 30.39 -34.56
C GLU A 51 14.87 31.20 -35.05
N SER A 52 14.35 30.89 -36.23
CA SER A 52 13.21 31.61 -36.84
C SER A 52 11.83 31.22 -36.26
N LEU A 53 11.68 30.01 -35.73
CA LEU A 53 10.45 29.60 -35.03
C LEU A 53 10.40 30.10 -33.58
N ALA A 54 11.55 30.44 -32.97
CA ALA A 54 11.60 31.00 -31.63
C ALA A 54 11.23 32.49 -31.58
N SER A 55 11.36 33.22 -32.69
CA SER A 55 11.13 34.68 -32.74
C SER A 55 9.68 35.09 -33.07
N THR A 56 8.81 34.15 -33.43
CA THR A 56 7.40 34.42 -33.77
C THR A 56 6.40 33.94 -32.71
N ILE A 57 6.86 33.57 -31.51
CA ILE A 57 5.99 33.63 -30.32
C ILE A 57 5.94 35.09 -29.91
N VAL A 58 5.14 35.87 -30.64
CA VAL A 58 4.70 37.19 -30.22
C VAL A 58 4.25 37.04 -28.77
N LYS A 59 4.91 37.77 -27.85
CA LYS A 59 4.44 37.91 -26.46
C LYS A 59 3.04 38.50 -26.53
N GLN A 60 2.04 37.66 -26.68
CA GLN A 60 0.65 38.06 -26.49
C GLN A 60 0.55 38.34 -25.00
N ASP A 61 0.77 39.61 -24.66
CA ASP A 61 0.47 40.16 -23.35
C ASP A 61 -0.99 39.85 -23.06
N SER A 62 -1.21 38.80 -22.28
CA SER A 62 -2.56 38.36 -21.92
C SER A 62 -3.28 39.52 -21.24
N ARG A 63 -4.38 39.99 -21.84
CA ARG A 63 -5.21 41.06 -21.27
C ARG A 63 -5.71 40.71 -19.88
N LEU A 64 -5.87 39.41 -19.60
CA LEU A 64 -6.23 38.86 -18.29
C LEU A 64 -5.20 39.21 -17.21
N LEU A 65 -3.91 39.16 -17.55
CA LEU A 65 -2.82 39.48 -16.61
C LEU A 65 -2.67 40.98 -16.34
N LYS A 66 -3.26 41.83 -17.18
CA LYS A 66 -3.31 43.29 -17.03
C LYS A 66 -4.50 43.78 -16.20
N LEU A 67 -5.43 42.90 -15.83
CA LEU A 67 -6.55 43.27 -14.98
C LEU A 67 -6.08 43.59 -13.55
N PRO A 68 -6.79 44.49 -12.83
CA PRO A 68 -6.59 44.69 -11.40
C PRO A 68 -6.62 43.36 -10.63
N GLU A 69 -5.80 43.27 -9.59
CA GLU A 69 -5.60 42.04 -8.81
C GLU A 69 -6.92 41.52 -8.23
N GLU A 70 -7.80 42.41 -7.76
CA GLU A 70 -9.10 42.07 -7.20
C GLU A 70 -10.00 41.37 -8.23
N ILE A 71 -9.98 41.86 -9.48
CA ILE A 71 -10.77 41.27 -10.57
C ILE A 71 -10.19 39.92 -10.96
N LYS A 72 -8.86 39.80 -11.07
CA LYS A 72 -8.21 38.51 -11.34
C LYS A 72 -8.55 37.48 -10.27
N GLN A 73 -8.42 37.83 -8.99
CA GLN A 73 -8.76 36.93 -7.89
C GLN A 73 -10.22 36.48 -7.93
N ASN A 74 -11.16 37.37 -8.26
CA ASN A 74 -12.57 37.00 -8.42
C ASN A 74 -12.78 36.02 -9.60
N ILE A 75 -12.13 36.27 -10.74
CA ILE A 75 -12.16 35.34 -11.88
C ILE A 75 -11.58 33.98 -11.46
N TRP A 76 -10.44 33.97 -10.77
CA TRP A 76 -9.81 32.74 -10.28
C TRP A 76 -10.74 31.97 -9.35
N LYS A 77 -11.41 32.64 -8.39
CA LYS A 77 -12.39 32.00 -7.50
C LYS A 77 -13.48 31.29 -8.29
N LEU A 78 -14.11 32.00 -9.22
CA LEU A 78 -15.19 31.45 -10.02
C LEU A 78 -14.74 30.25 -10.87
N VAL A 79 -13.51 30.27 -11.38
CA VAL A 79 -12.99 29.20 -12.24
C VAL A 79 -12.56 27.98 -11.43
N VAL A 80 -12.02 28.13 -10.23
CA VAL A 80 -11.54 26.99 -9.44
C VAL A 80 -12.64 26.23 -8.69
N ILE A 81 -13.85 26.79 -8.61
CA ILE A 81 -14.98 26.17 -7.92
C ILE A 81 -15.48 24.96 -8.70
N VAL A 82 -15.50 23.82 -8.04
CA VAL A 82 -16.12 22.59 -8.50
C VAL A 82 -17.52 22.53 -7.90
N LYS A 83 -18.52 22.25 -8.74
CA LYS A 83 -19.93 22.21 -8.33
C LYS A 83 -20.17 21.16 -7.24
N ASP A 84 -19.56 19.99 -7.40
CA ASP A 84 -19.73 18.85 -6.50
C ASP A 84 -18.55 18.75 -5.52
N PRO A 85 -18.76 18.20 -4.30
CA PRO A 85 -17.68 17.96 -3.36
C PRO A 85 -16.57 17.11 -3.98
N ILE A 86 -15.33 17.54 -3.77
CA ILE A 86 -14.16 16.84 -4.29
C ILE A 86 -13.91 15.64 -3.40
N ALA A 87 -13.82 14.44 -3.97
CA ALA A 87 -13.56 13.21 -3.23
C ALA A 87 -12.16 12.68 -3.60
N PRO A 88 -11.09 13.05 -2.86
CA PRO A 88 -9.75 12.64 -3.21
C PRO A 88 -9.57 11.14 -3.04
N VAL A 89 -9.16 10.45 -4.10
CA VAL A 89 -8.87 9.01 -4.04
C VAL A 89 -7.39 8.79 -4.30
N GLN A 90 -6.72 8.08 -3.39
CA GLN A 90 -5.28 7.81 -3.51
C GLN A 90 -5.02 6.94 -4.76
N LEU A 91 -4.12 7.39 -5.63
CA LEU A 91 -3.84 6.73 -6.90
C LEU A 91 -3.37 5.28 -6.72
N ARG A 92 -2.56 5.06 -5.67
CA ARG A 92 -2.05 3.75 -5.25
C ARG A 92 -1.76 3.77 -3.75
N ALA A 93 -1.77 2.61 -3.10
CA ALA A 93 -1.30 2.51 -1.71
C ALA A 93 0.08 3.17 -1.55
N LYS A 94 0.28 3.91 -0.45
CA LYS A 94 1.49 4.69 -0.15
C LYS A 94 1.79 5.89 -1.07
N SER A 95 1.02 6.07 -2.14
CA SER A 95 1.19 7.19 -3.08
C SER A 95 0.77 8.52 -2.46
N ASN A 96 1.51 9.59 -2.77
CA ASN A 96 1.09 10.95 -2.46
C ASN A 96 0.30 11.64 -3.58
N LYS A 97 -0.11 10.87 -4.60
CA LYS A 97 -0.92 11.33 -5.72
C LYS A 97 -2.36 10.89 -5.51
N PHE A 98 -3.27 11.80 -5.81
CA PHE A 98 -4.69 11.61 -5.62
C PHE A 98 -5.42 12.01 -6.90
N LEU A 99 -6.42 11.22 -7.23
CA LEU A 99 -7.48 11.55 -8.17
C LEU A 99 -8.48 12.47 -7.46
N TRP A 100 -9.24 13.26 -8.21
CA TRP A 100 -10.20 14.22 -7.64
C TRP A 100 -11.66 13.76 -7.79
N SER A 101 -11.91 12.76 -8.63
CA SER A 101 -13.21 12.11 -8.77
C SER A 101 -13.07 10.59 -8.72
N LYS A 102 -14.09 9.94 -8.17
CA LYS A 102 -14.25 8.48 -8.19
C LYS A 102 -14.50 7.93 -9.59
N ASP A 103 -15.03 8.74 -10.50
CA ASP A 103 -15.27 8.33 -11.89
C ASP A 103 -13.97 7.97 -12.62
N GLN A 104 -12.82 8.42 -12.10
CA GLN A 104 -11.50 8.09 -12.62
C GLN A 104 -11.06 6.66 -12.25
N HIS A 105 -11.76 5.99 -11.34
CA HIS A 105 -11.64 4.56 -11.07
C HIS A 105 -12.71 3.79 -11.85
N VAL A 106 -12.31 3.25 -13.00
CA VAL A 106 -13.20 2.45 -13.86
C VAL A 106 -12.96 0.98 -13.55
N GLN A 107 -13.98 0.30 -13.03
CA GLN A 107 -13.90 -1.15 -12.82
C GLN A 107 -13.98 -1.87 -14.17
N ASP A 108 -12.97 -2.68 -14.48
CA ASP A 108 -13.01 -3.56 -15.64
C ASP A 108 -14.07 -4.64 -15.43
N PRO A 109 -15.09 -4.73 -16.31
CA PRO A 109 -16.17 -5.70 -16.15
C PRO A 109 -15.69 -7.15 -16.21
N ASN A 110 -14.59 -7.43 -16.92
CA ASN A 110 -14.09 -8.78 -17.12
C ASN A 110 -13.19 -9.25 -15.98
N THR A 111 -12.26 -8.39 -15.55
CA THR A 111 -11.26 -8.77 -14.54
C THR A 111 -11.66 -8.40 -13.12
N ARG A 112 -12.71 -7.57 -12.96
CA ARG A 112 -13.08 -6.87 -11.72
C ARG A 112 -11.95 -6.02 -11.13
N ARG A 113 -10.85 -5.82 -11.86
CA ARG A 113 -9.75 -4.95 -11.45
C ARG A 113 -10.16 -3.51 -11.69
N THR A 114 -9.72 -2.63 -10.80
CA THR A 114 -9.96 -1.20 -10.95
C THR A 114 -8.86 -0.62 -11.82
N ASN A 115 -9.24 -0.12 -13.00
CA ASN A 115 -8.35 0.63 -13.89
C ASN A 115 -8.49 2.13 -13.61
N ILE A 116 -7.40 2.86 -13.80
CA ILE A 116 -7.37 4.31 -13.61
C ILE A 116 -7.45 4.97 -14.98
N VAL A 117 -8.53 5.73 -15.21
CA VAL A 117 -8.76 6.44 -16.48
C VAL A 117 -8.86 7.93 -16.18
N ILE A 118 -7.75 8.66 -16.35
CA ILE A 118 -7.66 10.09 -16.01
C ILE A 118 -8.72 10.91 -16.76
N SER A 119 -8.98 10.56 -18.02
CA SER A 119 -9.95 11.22 -18.91
C SER A 119 -11.42 10.93 -18.59
N ALA A 120 -11.72 10.01 -17.65
CA ALA A 120 -13.09 9.68 -17.28
C ALA A 120 -13.79 10.81 -16.50
N ALA A 121 -13.03 11.75 -15.93
CA ALA A 121 -13.56 12.96 -15.32
C ALA A 121 -13.05 14.20 -16.05
N LYS A 122 -13.88 15.24 -16.14
CA LYS A 122 -13.46 16.56 -16.65
C LYS A 122 -12.22 17.02 -15.84
N PRO A 123 -11.12 17.44 -16.49
CA PRO A 123 -9.99 18.02 -15.78
C PRO A 123 -10.45 19.26 -15.01
N LEU A 124 -9.95 19.41 -13.79
CA LEU A 124 -10.24 20.61 -13.00
C LEU A 124 -9.72 21.85 -13.74
N ASP A 125 -10.53 22.89 -13.85
CA ASP A 125 -10.18 24.09 -14.61
C ASP A 125 -8.92 24.78 -14.02
N VAL A 126 -8.67 24.62 -12.70
CA VAL A 126 -7.41 25.03 -12.06
C VAL A 126 -6.17 24.36 -12.65
N VAL A 127 -6.25 23.09 -13.06
CA VAL A 127 -5.14 22.35 -13.67
C VAL A 127 -4.89 22.86 -15.08
N ALA A 128 -5.96 23.09 -15.85
CA ALA A 128 -5.87 23.67 -17.19
C ALA A 128 -5.26 25.08 -17.15
N LEU A 129 -5.74 25.95 -16.26
CA LEU A 129 -5.20 27.31 -16.06
C LEU A 129 -3.72 27.30 -15.67
N SER A 130 -3.34 26.39 -14.79
CA SER A 130 -1.97 26.22 -14.32
C SER A 130 -0.99 25.79 -15.42
N ALA A 131 -1.49 25.23 -16.53
CA ALA A 131 -0.69 24.84 -17.68
C ALA A 131 -0.46 25.98 -18.69
N VAL A 132 -1.26 27.06 -18.64
CA VAL A 132 -1.23 28.15 -19.63
C VAL A 132 0.03 29.00 -19.49
N CYS A 133 0.28 29.57 -18.30
CA CYS A 133 1.50 30.35 -18.07
C CYS A 133 1.95 30.33 -16.60
N LYS A 134 3.24 30.62 -16.38
CA LYS A 134 3.87 30.59 -15.06
C LYS A 134 3.23 31.57 -14.07
N GLN A 135 2.79 32.74 -14.53
CA GLN A 135 2.17 33.75 -13.66
C GLN A 135 0.81 33.28 -13.14
N ILE A 136 -0.07 32.74 -14.01
CA ILE A 136 -1.36 32.18 -13.59
C ILE A 136 -1.14 31.01 -12.63
N TYR A 137 -0.16 30.13 -12.90
CA TYR A 137 0.21 29.08 -11.96
C TYR A 137 0.58 29.63 -10.58
N GLN A 138 1.40 30.67 -10.52
CA GLN A 138 1.79 31.30 -9.25
C GLN A 138 0.58 31.91 -8.54
N GLU A 139 -0.25 32.69 -9.25
CA GLU A 139 -1.44 33.34 -8.68
C GLU A 139 -2.46 32.31 -8.18
N VAL A 140 -2.71 31.22 -8.89
CA VAL A 140 -3.73 30.24 -8.50
C VAL A 140 -3.20 29.19 -7.52
N SER A 141 -1.97 28.70 -7.72
CA SER A 141 -1.41 27.63 -6.87
C SER A 141 -0.87 28.14 -5.55
N LEU A 142 -0.23 29.32 -5.50
CA LEU A 142 0.37 29.86 -4.26
C LEU A 142 -0.65 30.53 -3.35
N THR A 143 -1.74 31.10 -3.90
CA THR A 143 -2.84 31.63 -3.08
C THR A 143 -3.70 30.53 -2.46
N HIS A 144 -3.50 29.28 -2.91
CA HIS A 144 -4.23 28.09 -2.47
C HIS A 144 -5.76 28.23 -2.62
N ILE A 145 -6.21 29.04 -3.58
CA ILE A 145 -7.61 29.39 -3.79
C ILE A 145 -8.49 28.16 -4.01
N PHE A 146 -7.97 27.13 -4.69
CA PHE A 146 -8.63 25.84 -4.84
C PHE A 146 -9.02 25.20 -3.50
N TYR A 147 -8.18 25.27 -2.47
CA TYR A 147 -8.45 24.66 -1.16
C TYR A 147 -9.43 25.49 -0.31
N LYS A 148 -9.49 26.80 -0.57
CA LYS A 148 -10.34 27.75 0.16
C LYS A 148 -11.80 27.70 -0.32
N GLU A 149 -12.00 27.56 -1.62
CA GLU A 149 -13.31 27.71 -2.25
C GLU A 149 -14.04 26.37 -2.46
N ASN A 150 -13.36 25.23 -2.34
CA ASN A 150 -13.94 23.90 -2.55
C ASN A 150 -14.17 23.13 -1.25
N GLN A 151 -15.19 22.27 -1.25
CA GLN A 151 -15.44 21.28 -0.20
C GLN A 151 -14.77 19.95 -0.55
N PHE A 152 -14.08 19.36 0.43
CA PHE A 152 -13.47 18.04 0.30
C PHE A 152 -14.29 17.00 1.07
N GLN A 153 -14.68 15.91 0.41
CA GLN A 153 -15.45 14.83 0.98
C GLN A 153 -14.62 13.55 1.07
N PHE A 154 -14.60 12.94 2.26
CA PHE A 154 -13.90 11.69 2.52
C PHE A 154 -14.92 10.65 2.97
N LEU A 155 -15.05 9.60 2.16
CA LEU A 155 -16.02 8.55 2.39
C LEU A 155 -15.29 7.33 2.95
N VAL A 156 -15.77 6.78 4.06
CA VAL A 156 -15.29 5.47 4.53
C VAL A 156 -15.92 4.42 3.63
N GLU A 157 -15.24 4.08 2.54
CA GLU A 157 -15.69 3.00 1.66
C GLU A 157 -15.47 1.64 2.35
N GLY A 158 -16.53 1.14 2.98
CA GLY A 158 -16.57 -0.19 3.57
C GLY A 158 -16.88 -1.34 2.59
N SER A 159 -17.00 -1.09 1.29
CA SER A 159 -17.64 -2.03 0.35
C SER A 159 -16.70 -2.95 -0.42
N GLY A 160 -15.41 -3.03 -0.05
CA GLY A 160 -14.39 -3.70 -0.86
C GLY A 160 -13.64 -4.87 -0.22
N GLY A 161 -14.15 -5.56 0.81
CA GLY A 161 -13.64 -6.88 1.28
C GLY A 161 -12.17 -7.00 1.73
N CYS A 162 -11.35 -5.96 1.57
CA CYS A 162 -9.95 -5.93 1.91
C CYS A 162 -9.73 -4.94 3.05
N ALA A 163 -10.17 -5.34 4.25
CA ALA A 163 -9.95 -4.69 5.54
C ALA A 163 -8.47 -4.61 5.97
N ARG A 164 -7.52 -4.56 5.03
CA ARG A 164 -6.07 -4.53 5.29
C ARG A 164 -5.46 -3.13 5.22
N TYR A 165 -6.19 -2.12 4.73
CA TYR A 165 -5.67 -0.74 4.70
C TYR A 165 -5.81 -0.11 6.09
N ARG A 166 -4.66 0.09 6.74
CA ARG A 166 -4.52 0.58 8.12
C ARG A 166 -4.79 2.08 8.27
N SER A 167 -4.89 2.85 7.18
CA SER A 167 -4.97 4.32 7.23
C SER A 167 -6.25 4.87 6.62
N SER A 168 -6.74 5.98 7.20
CA SER A 168 -7.89 6.75 6.73
C SER A 168 -7.54 7.52 5.46
N GLU A 169 -8.45 7.59 4.47
CA GLU A 169 -8.26 8.42 3.26
C GLU A 169 -8.00 9.89 3.60
N LEU A 170 -8.72 10.40 4.60
CA LEU A 170 -8.53 11.75 5.12
C LEU A 170 -7.12 11.92 5.70
N LEU A 171 -6.64 10.96 6.50
CA LEU A 171 -5.27 10.99 7.05
C LEU A 171 -4.23 11.00 5.92
N ASN A 172 -4.37 10.10 4.95
CA ASN A 172 -3.44 9.99 3.82
C ASN A 172 -3.42 11.27 3.00
N TYR A 173 -4.59 11.84 2.70
CA TYR A 173 -4.67 13.08 1.93
C TYR A 173 -4.02 14.26 2.65
N LEU A 174 -4.37 14.47 3.92
CA LEU A 174 -3.82 15.59 4.71
C LEU A 174 -2.30 15.46 4.94
N ALA A 175 -1.79 14.23 5.05
CA ALA A 175 -0.35 13.95 5.16
C ALA A 175 0.40 14.08 3.81
N ALA A 176 -0.29 13.84 2.69
CA ALA A 176 0.29 13.94 1.35
C ALA A 176 0.44 15.39 0.87
N ILE A 177 -0.45 16.29 1.29
CA ILE A 177 -0.39 17.71 0.91
C ILE A 177 0.57 18.51 1.81
N THR A 178 0.95 19.69 1.32
CA THR A 178 1.90 20.59 1.97
C THR A 178 1.24 21.27 3.18
N ALA A 179 2.02 21.70 4.16
CA ALA A 179 1.46 22.42 5.31
C ALA A 179 0.67 23.68 4.90
N PRO A 180 1.17 24.55 3.99
CA PRO A 180 0.39 25.70 3.52
C PRO A 180 -0.94 25.32 2.85
N ARG A 181 -0.96 24.26 2.03
CA ARG A 181 -2.19 23.78 1.37
C ARG A 181 -3.19 23.22 2.38
N ARG A 182 -2.70 22.45 3.35
CA ARG A 182 -3.52 21.90 4.43
C ARG A 182 -4.13 23.00 5.29
N GLU A 183 -3.33 24.01 5.63
CA GLU A 183 -3.80 25.16 6.41
C GLU A 183 -4.88 25.94 5.67
N ALA A 184 -4.82 26.00 4.33
CA ALA A 184 -5.77 26.71 3.47
C ALA A 184 -7.13 25.99 3.25
N ILE A 185 -7.30 24.75 3.72
CA ILE A 185 -8.58 24.04 3.57
C ILE A 185 -9.64 24.69 4.47
N HIS A 186 -10.77 25.07 3.89
CA HIS A 186 -11.89 25.69 4.62
C HIS A 186 -13.06 24.76 4.92
N SER A 187 -13.31 23.75 4.08
CA SER A 187 -14.51 22.91 4.18
C SER A 187 -14.18 21.42 3.98
N ILE A 188 -14.52 20.61 4.98
CA ILE A 188 -14.35 19.15 4.95
C ILE A 188 -15.67 18.48 5.33
N SER A 189 -16.03 17.42 4.60
CA SER A 189 -17.06 16.45 4.98
C SER A 189 -16.41 15.09 5.14
N VAL A 190 -16.65 14.42 6.27
CA VAL A 190 -16.06 13.11 6.56
C VAL A 190 -17.10 12.16 7.11
N LYS A 191 -17.10 10.94 6.59
CA LYS A 191 -17.89 9.83 7.10
C LYS A 191 -17.10 9.04 8.13
N LEU A 192 -17.71 8.72 9.27
CA LEU A 192 -17.11 8.07 10.43
C LEU A 192 -17.91 6.79 10.74
N GLY A 193 -17.59 5.70 10.04
CA GLY A 193 -18.22 4.38 10.23
C GLY A 193 -17.82 3.70 11.55
N VAL A 194 -18.52 2.63 11.96
CA VAL A 194 -18.14 1.83 13.16
C VAL A 194 -16.70 1.32 13.09
N SER A 195 -16.28 0.86 11.91
CA SER A 195 -14.91 0.38 11.70
C SER A 195 -13.87 1.47 11.93
N TYR A 196 -14.22 2.73 11.66
CA TYR A 196 -13.37 3.89 11.86
C TYR A 196 -12.84 3.93 13.29
N TRP A 197 -13.73 3.91 14.27
CA TRP A 197 -13.39 4.03 15.69
C TRP A 197 -12.63 2.82 16.26
N ARG A 198 -12.87 1.62 15.72
CA ARG A 198 -12.28 0.37 16.23
C ARG A 198 -10.93 0.06 15.61
N ASN A 199 -10.83 0.20 14.29
CA ASN A 199 -9.74 -0.37 13.51
C ASN A 199 -8.74 0.68 13.01
N PHE A 200 -9.15 1.95 12.94
CA PHE A 200 -8.31 3.00 12.38
C PHE A 200 -7.66 3.85 13.48
N PRO A 201 -6.49 4.46 13.18
CA PRO A 201 -5.82 5.46 14.01
C PRO A 201 -6.57 6.81 14.03
N VAL A 202 -7.80 6.81 14.52
CA VAL A 202 -8.68 7.99 14.46
C VAL A 202 -8.05 9.21 15.14
N GLU A 203 -7.25 9.01 16.20
CA GLU A 203 -6.45 10.03 16.85
C GLU A 203 -5.49 10.75 15.89
N HIS A 204 -4.83 10.02 15.00
CA HIS A 204 -3.90 10.59 14.02
C HIS A 204 -4.65 11.38 12.95
N THR A 205 -5.83 10.91 12.55
CA THR A 205 -6.65 11.62 11.57
C THR A 205 -7.15 12.95 12.13
N PHE A 206 -7.70 12.95 13.35
CA PHE A 206 -8.17 14.17 13.98
C PHE A 206 -7.02 15.12 14.34
N THR A 207 -5.84 14.59 14.70
CA THR A 207 -4.61 15.39 14.86
C THR A 207 -4.28 16.15 13.57
N MET A 208 -4.34 15.49 12.41
CA MET A 208 -4.10 16.15 11.12
C MET A 208 -5.22 17.11 10.72
N LEU A 209 -6.46 16.84 11.13
CA LEU A 209 -7.59 17.74 10.91
C LEU A 209 -7.41 19.05 11.70
N SER A 210 -6.94 18.98 12.95
CA SER A 210 -6.62 20.15 13.78
C SER A 210 -5.54 21.06 13.17
N GLU A 211 -4.64 20.50 12.36
CA GLU A 211 -3.62 21.25 11.61
C GLU A 211 -4.18 22.08 10.44
N CYS A 212 -5.44 21.86 10.04
CA CYS A 212 -6.11 22.67 9.03
C CYS A 212 -6.52 24.02 9.66
N LYS A 213 -5.57 24.93 9.87
CA LYS A 213 -5.75 26.19 10.64
C LYS A 213 -6.96 27.00 10.20
N HIS A 214 -7.24 27.11 8.91
CA HIS A 214 -8.36 27.87 8.38
C HIS A 214 -9.62 27.03 8.10
N LEU A 215 -9.71 25.80 8.61
CA LEU A 215 -10.95 25.02 8.54
C LEU A 215 -12.08 25.80 9.23
N GLN A 216 -13.17 26.04 8.51
CA GLN A 216 -14.34 26.78 8.96
C GLN A 216 -15.59 25.89 9.02
N VAL A 217 -15.72 24.96 8.09
CA VAL A 217 -16.88 24.08 7.95
C VAL A 217 -16.45 22.63 8.08
N LEU A 218 -17.04 21.92 9.03
CA LEU A 218 -16.86 20.47 9.18
C LEU A 218 -18.22 19.77 9.20
N SER A 219 -18.42 18.84 8.28
CA SER A 219 -19.57 17.93 8.29
C SER A 219 -19.11 16.53 8.72
N LEU A 220 -19.69 16.01 9.79
CA LEU A 220 -19.42 14.67 10.33
C LEU A 220 -20.61 13.77 10.07
N HIS A 221 -20.42 12.71 9.29
CA HIS A 221 -21.43 11.67 9.08
C HIS A 221 -21.09 10.47 9.96
N VAL A 222 -21.66 10.42 11.17
CA VAL A 222 -21.34 9.43 12.20
C VAL A 222 -22.29 8.25 12.10
N ASP A 223 -21.75 7.04 12.03
CA ASP A 223 -22.55 5.82 12.14
C ASP A 223 -23.08 5.66 13.57
N ALA A 224 -24.39 5.66 13.74
CA ALA A 224 -25.04 5.64 15.07
C ALA A 224 -24.57 4.47 15.95
N TYR A 225 -24.28 3.32 15.33
CA TYR A 225 -23.79 2.13 16.03
C TYR A 225 -22.45 2.35 16.75
N ALA A 226 -21.62 3.29 16.30
CA ALA A 226 -20.34 3.59 16.95
C ALA A 226 -20.54 4.12 18.38
N LEU A 227 -21.70 4.76 18.65
CA LEU A 227 -22.04 5.34 19.95
C LEU A 227 -22.78 4.35 20.88
N GLU A 228 -23.19 3.18 20.38
CA GLU A 228 -23.96 2.22 21.18
C GLU A 228 -23.10 1.39 22.13
N TYR A 229 -21.80 1.21 21.83
CA TYR A 229 -20.93 0.33 22.59
C TYR A 229 -20.15 1.04 23.68
N ASP A 230 -19.74 2.28 23.45
CA ASP A 230 -18.87 3.03 24.35
C ASP A 230 -19.53 4.32 24.83
N GLN A 231 -19.12 4.80 26.01
CA GLN A 231 -19.45 6.15 26.43
C GLN A 231 -18.74 7.15 25.51
N VAL A 232 -19.39 8.28 25.21
CA VAL A 232 -18.87 9.31 24.30
C VAL A 232 -17.43 9.72 24.65
N ASN A 233 -17.13 9.89 25.94
CA ASN A 233 -15.80 10.29 26.41
C ASN A 233 -14.72 9.20 26.30
N HIS A 234 -15.11 7.94 26.10
CA HIS A 234 -14.20 6.81 25.91
C HIS A 234 -13.98 6.44 24.45
N LEU A 235 -14.66 7.13 23.51
CA LEU A 235 -14.42 6.94 22.09
C LEU A 235 -12.95 7.25 21.76
N ARG A 236 -12.31 6.33 21.05
CA ARG A 236 -10.91 6.47 20.62
C ARG A 236 -10.74 7.77 19.82
N GLY A 237 -9.71 8.56 20.13
CA GLY A 237 -9.44 9.83 19.43
C GLY A 237 -10.47 10.95 19.65
N PHE A 238 -11.47 10.76 20.52
CA PHE A 238 -12.47 11.81 20.78
C PHE A 238 -11.86 13.08 21.37
N LYS A 239 -10.78 12.95 22.16
CA LYS A 239 -10.01 14.11 22.64
C LYS A 239 -9.45 14.93 21.47
N GLU A 240 -8.82 14.28 20.50
CA GLU A 240 -8.29 14.92 19.30
C GLU A 240 -9.42 15.50 18.42
N LEU A 241 -10.58 14.84 18.34
CA LEU A 241 -11.75 15.39 17.65
C LEU A 241 -12.25 16.68 18.31
N LYS A 242 -12.32 16.73 19.65
CA LYS A 242 -12.66 17.96 20.37
C LYS A 242 -11.69 19.10 20.04
N ASP A 243 -10.40 18.80 19.91
CA ASP A 243 -9.42 19.81 19.50
C ASP A 243 -9.60 20.24 18.04
N ALA A 244 -10.01 19.32 17.15
CA ALA A 244 -10.22 19.59 15.73
C ALA A 244 -11.45 20.47 15.45
N VAL A 245 -12.49 20.41 16.29
CA VAL A 245 -13.71 21.21 16.10
C VAL A 245 -13.60 22.64 16.63
N LYS A 246 -12.56 22.96 17.41
CA LYS A 246 -12.37 24.30 18.00
C LYS A 246 -12.20 25.38 16.94
N GLY A 247 -12.95 26.46 17.07
CA GLY A 247 -12.91 27.63 16.21
C GLY A 247 -13.61 27.45 14.86
N LEU A 248 -14.39 26.38 14.65
CA LEU A 248 -15.17 26.22 13.43
C LEU A 248 -16.37 27.18 13.40
N SER A 249 -16.62 27.78 12.24
CA SER A 249 -17.81 28.60 11.99
C SER A 249 -19.08 27.75 11.90
N VAL A 250 -18.99 26.57 11.29
CA VAL A 250 -20.10 25.64 11.10
C VAL A 250 -19.63 24.22 11.40
N LEU A 251 -20.37 23.54 12.29
CA LEU A 251 -20.25 22.11 12.53
C LEU A 251 -21.60 21.48 12.21
N THR A 252 -21.61 20.47 11.35
CA THR A 252 -22.82 19.70 11.06
C THR A 252 -22.55 18.25 11.43
N ILE A 253 -23.46 17.64 12.20
CA ILE A 253 -23.35 16.24 12.63
C ILE A 253 -24.59 15.52 12.12
N HIS A 254 -24.37 14.57 11.22
CA HIS A 254 -25.39 13.68 10.68
C HIS A 254 -25.20 12.29 11.25
N PHE A 255 -26.25 11.68 11.79
CA PHE A 255 -26.21 10.28 12.22
C PHE A 255 -26.77 9.40 11.10
N GLU A 256 -25.96 8.47 10.61
CA GLU A 256 -26.37 7.51 9.58
C GLU A 256 -26.98 6.24 10.21
N ASN A 257 -27.70 5.45 9.42
CA ASN A 257 -28.31 4.15 9.79
C ASN A 257 -29.37 4.20 10.91
N GLU A 258 -30.07 5.33 11.06
CA GLU A 258 -31.10 5.46 12.11
C GLU A 258 -32.29 4.50 11.94
N SER A 259 -32.56 4.05 10.72
CA SER A 259 -33.76 3.28 10.37
C SER A 259 -33.71 1.78 10.70
N GLN A 260 -32.53 1.22 11.01
CA GLN A 260 -32.38 -0.22 11.28
C GLN A 260 -32.18 -0.54 12.77
N SER A 261 -31.89 0.47 13.58
CA SER A 261 -31.77 0.32 15.03
C SER A 261 -33.18 0.41 15.64
N THR A 262 -33.67 -0.68 16.25
CA THR A 262 -34.76 -0.60 17.23
C THR A 262 -34.23 0.16 18.45
N LEU A 263 -34.15 1.49 18.30
CA LEU A 263 -33.41 2.40 19.17
C LEU A 263 -33.85 2.27 20.63
N LYS A 264 -32.96 1.75 21.47
CA LYS A 264 -33.04 1.91 22.92
C LYS A 264 -32.91 3.40 23.24
N VAL A 265 -33.72 3.93 24.17
CA VAL A 265 -33.70 5.33 24.65
C VAL A 265 -32.28 5.84 24.91
N SER A 266 -31.39 4.98 25.43
CA SER A 266 -29.98 5.28 25.70
C SER A 266 -29.13 5.69 24.48
N SER A 267 -29.52 5.33 23.25
CA SER A 267 -28.77 5.68 22.03
C SER A 267 -29.03 7.14 21.62
N LEU A 268 -30.28 7.60 21.74
CA LEU A 268 -30.65 9.00 21.49
C LEU A 268 -29.95 9.95 22.47
N GLU A 269 -29.93 9.59 23.75
CA GLU A 269 -29.24 10.36 24.80
C GLU A 269 -27.75 10.53 24.47
N ARG A 270 -27.06 9.48 24.00
CA ARG A 270 -25.64 9.55 23.63
C ARG A 270 -25.39 10.35 22.35
N LYS A 271 -26.30 10.31 21.37
CA LYS A 271 -26.21 11.15 20.15
C LYS A 271 -26.29 12.63 20.52
N GLU A 272 -27.24 12.99 21.37
CA GLU A 272 -27.37 14.36 21.87
C GLU A 272 -26.21 14.77 22.77
N GLU A 273 -25.70 13.86 23.62
CA GLU A 273 -24.48 14.10 24.40
C GLU A 273 -23.28 14.38 23.48
N PHE A 274 -23.06 13.54 22.47
CA PHE A 274 -21.97 13.70 21.49
C PHE A 274 -22.06 15.05 20.77
N LYS A 275 -23.25 15.40 20.27
CA LYS A 275 -23.51 16.67 19.59
C LYS A 275 -23.30 17.86 20.51
N SER A 276 -23.84 17.81 21.72
CA SER A 276 -23.72 18.85 22.75
C SER A 276 -22.25 19.12 23.12
N ILE A 277 -21.46 18.08 23.34
CA ILE A 277 -20.03 18.22 23.68
C ILE A 277 -19.27 18.88 22.53
N LEU A 278 -19.47 18.43 21.28
CA LEU A 278 -18.74 19.01 20.14
C LEU A 278 -19.17 20.44 19.82
N GLU A 279 -20.45 20.78 19.93
CA GLU A 279 -20.93 22.16 19.76
C GLU A 279 -20.38 23.09 20.84
N LYS A 280 -20.26 22.61 22.08
CA LYS A 280 -19.61 23.37 23.16
C LYS A 280 -18.15 23.64 22.82
N GLU A 281 -17.39 22.61 22.46
CA GLU A 281 -15.97 22.73 22.10
C GLU A 281 -15.75 23.58 20.84
N ARG A 282 -16.70 23.57 19.89
CA ARG A 282 -16.63 24.38 18.67
C ARG A 282 -16.41 25.87 18.95
N THR A 283 -17.06 26.38 19.99
CA THR A 283 -16.97 27.80 20.37
C THR A 283 -15.64 28.18 21.03
N ALA A 284 -14.86 27.19 21.49
CA ALA A 284 -13.57 27.42 22.11
C ALA A 284 -12.51 27.80 21.05
N PRO A 285 -11.46 28.57 21.43
CA PRO A 285 -10.41 28.97 20.52
C PRO A 285 -9.58 27.77 20.06
N LYS A 286 -9.11 27.84 18.81
CA LYS A 286 -8.30 26.78 18.21
C LYS A 286 -7.00 26.58 18.97
N VAL A 287 -6.65 25.32 19.21
CA VAL A 287 -5.44 24.94 19.97
C VAL A 287 -4.35 24.47 19.02
N ALA A 288 -3.12 24.95 19.25
CA ALA A 288 -1.97 24.48 18.48
C ALA A 288 -1.67 23.02 18.79
N VAL A 289 -1.46 22.21 17.76
CA VAL A 289 -1.12 20.79 17.90
C VAL A 289 0.38 20.65 18.10
N SER A 290 0.79 19.72 18.97
CA SER A 290 2.22 19.40 19.14
C SER A 290 2.80 18.85 17.85
N ARG A 291 3.95 19.40 17.43
CA ARG A 291 4.70 18.95 16.25
C ARG A 291 5.01 17.44 16.28
N ILE A 292 5.25 16.88 17.46
CA ILE A 292 5.51 15.44 17.62
C ILE A 292 4.28 14.61 17.25
N LYS A 293 3.08 15.05 17.68
CA LYS A 293 1.83 14.38 17.31
C LYS A 293 1.58 14.42 15.81
N VAL A 294 1.85 15.56 15.18
CA VAL A 294 1.73 15.73 13.72
C VAL A 294 2.70 14.80 12.99
N GLN A 295 3.96 14.74 13.42
CA GLN A 295 4.95 13.83 12.84
C GLN A 295 4.55 12.36 12.99
N ASN A 296 4.04 11.96 14.16
CA ASN A 296 3.55 10.59 14.38
C ASN A 296 2.35 10.28 13.47
N ALA A 297 1.43 11.23 13.29
CA ALA A 297 0.30 11.07 12.38
C ALA A 297 0.76 10.92 10.92
N MET A 298 1.75 11.71 10.50
CA MET A 298 2.36 11.59 9.17
C MET A 298 3.04 10.22 8.98
N LEU A 299 3.81 9.73 9.96
CA LEU A 299 4.42 8.40 9.89
C LEU A 299 3.35 7.30 9.80
N TYR A 300 2.23 7.45 10.51
CA TYR A 300 1.14 6.48 10.46
C TYR A 300 0.44 6.43 9.10
N SER A 301 0.43 7.54 8.34
CA SER A 301 -0.17 7.55 6.99
C SER A 301 0.52 6.58 6.01
N ASP A 302 1.72 6.08 6.33
CA ASP A 302 2.48 5.10 5.54
C ASP A 302 2.65 5.53 4.07
N LEU A 303 2.80 6.84 3.84
CA LEU A 303 3.12 7.37 2.52
C LEU A 303 4.62 7.27 2.27
N ASP A 304 5.00 6.86 1.07
CA ASP A 304 6.40 6.85 0.64
C ASP A 304 6.99 8.26 0.61
N ILE A 305 6.17 9.24 0.22
CA ILE A 305 6.59 10.63 0.06
C ILE A 305 5.55 11.56 0.69
N HIS A 306 5.95 12.33 1.70
CA HIS A 306 5.08 13.36 2.28
C HIS A 306 5.29 14.75 1.63
N GLY A 307 4.23 15.56 1.50
CA GLY A 307 4.32 16.98 1.15
C GLY A 307 4.95 17.31 -0.22
N GLU A 308 5.83 18.33 -0.27
CA GLU A 308 6.45 18.92 -1.49
C GLU A 308 7.64 18.16 -2.07
N GLY A 309 7.83 16.88 -1.74
CA GLY A 309 8.82 16.03 -2.44
C GLY A 309 8.67 16.00 -3.98
N ARG A 310 7.54 16.54 -4.48
CA ARG A 310 7.02 16.60 -5.86
C ARG A 310 7.54 17.74 -6.74
N LEU A 311 8.08 18.84 -6.19
CA LEU A 311 8.51 19.96 -7.02
C LEU A 311 9.88 19.65 -7.66
N SER A 312 9.98 19.79 -8.99
CA SER A 312 11.25 19.76 -9.72
C SER A 312 12.23 20.78 -9.14
N GLU A 313 13.54 20.60 -9.35
CA GLU A 313 14.59 21.49 -8.80
C GLU A 313 14.29 22.98 -9.04
N ASP A 314 13.73 23.32 -10.21
CA ASP A 314 13.35 24.68 -10.62
C ASP A 314 12.14 25.29 -9.90
N LYS A 315 11.34 24.47 -9.20
CA LYS A 315 10.11 24.91 -8.52
C LYS A 315 10.23 24.88 -7.00
N LYS A 316 11.35 24.41 -6.44
CA LYS A 316 11.61 24.44 -5.00
C LYS A 316 12.21 25.81 -4.62
N PRO A 317 11.57 26.60 -3.74
CA PRO A 317 12.13 27.87 -3.30
C PRO A 317 13.39 27.63 -2.45
N GLY A 318 14.58 27.87 -3.02
CA GLY A 318 15.83 28.19 -2.33
C GLY A 318 16.49 27.12 -1.42
N VAL A 319 17.75 26.80 -1.75
CA VAL A 319 18.76 26.10 -0.92
C VAL A 319 18.33 24.75 -0.35
N ILE A 320 18.52 23.72 -1.17
CA ILE A 320 18.32 22.33 -0.76
C ILE A 320 19.60 21.82 -0.06
N ALA A 321 19.49 21.45 1.23
CA ALA A 321 20.58 20.85 2.00
C ALA A 321 21.14 19.57 1.35
N SER A 322 22.44 19.31 1.49
CA SER A 322 23.16 18.16 0.91
C SER A 322 22.48 16.79 1.16
N ARG A 323 21.85 16.58 2.33
CA ARG A 323 21.06 15.37 2.63
C ARG A 323 19.89 15.12 1.68
N THR A 324 19.33 16.15 1.08
CA THR A 324 18.24 16.04 0.12
C THR A 324 18.76 15.68 -1.28
N ARG A 325 20.03 15.96 -1.62
CA ARG A 325 20.68 15.45 -2.85
C ARG A 325 20.88 13.94 -2.84
N GLN A 326 21.15 13.36 -1.68
CA GLN A 326 21.27 11.90 -1.54
C GLN A 326 19.90 11.20 -1.65
N ARG A 327 18.83 11.83 -1.15
CA ARG A 327 17.45 11.42 -1.44
C ARG A 327 17.09 11.57 -2.92
N LEU A 328 17.60 12.59 -3.61
CA LEU A 328 17.34 12.83 -5.04
C LEU A 328 17.93 11.74 -5.96
N ARG A 329 19.05 11.09 -5.61
CA ARG A 329 19.49 9.88 -6.35
C ARG A 329 18.57 8.67 -6.15
N GLY A 330 17.82 8.64 -5.04
CA GLY A 330 16.73 7.69 -4.85
C GLY A 330 15.47 8.07 -5.64
N ASN A 331 15.31 9.34 -6.06
CA ASN A 331 14.13 9.78 -6.80
C ASN A 331 14.12 9.32 -8.26
N ASP A 332 15.27 8.97 -8.84
CA ASP A 332 15.34 8.33 -10.17
C ASP A 332 14.62 6.96 -10.20
N SER A 333 14.31 6.42 -9.01
CA SER A 333 13.53 5.19 -8.84
C SER A 333 12.04 5.41 -8.55
N ILE A 334 11.58 6.63 -8.26
CA ILE A 334 10.16 6.89 -7.93
C ILE A 334 9.30 6.68 -9.18
N HIS A 335 8.27 5.85 -9.05
CA HIS A 335 7.31 5.63 -10.13
C HIS A 335 6.47 6.88 -10.42
N ALA A 336 5.94 6.97 -11.64
CA ALA A 336 5.07 8.07 -12.06
C ALA A 336 3.76 8.16 -11.24
N ASP A 337 3.41 7.12 -10.47
CA ASP A 337 2.30 7.13 -9.53
C ASP A 337 2.67 7.74 -8.16
N GLY A 338 3.93 8.04 -7.88
CA GLY A 338 4.40 8.65 -6.63
C GLY A 338 4.70 7.67 -5.51
N THR A 339 4.88 6.38 -5.81
CA THR A 339 5.43 5.39 -4.87
C THR A 339 6.90 5.10 -5.19
N PHE A 340 7.63 4.58 -4.22
CA PHE A 340 8.90 3.92 -4.52
C PHE A 340 8.63 2.63 -5.31
N PRO A 341 9.60 2.15 -6.11
CA PRO A 341 9.49 0.80 -6.62
C PRO A 341 9.46 -0.14 -5.44
N GLU A 342 8.63 -1.16 -5.51
CA GLU A 342 8.62 -2.20 -4.52
C GLU A 342 10.03 -2.79 -4.49
N ARG A 343 10.75 -2.56 -3.38
CA ARG A 343 12.07 -3.14 -3.23
C ARG A 343 11.86 -4.63 -3.14
N GLU A 344 12.39 -5.36 -4.11
CA GLU A 344 12.54 -6.80 -3.98
C GLU A 344 13.19 -7.06 -2.62
N THR A 345 12.53 -7.87 -1.80
CA THR A 345 13.10 -8.24 -0.51
C THR A 345 14.41 -8.93 -0.85
N PRO A 346 15.56 -8.46 -0.36
CA PRO A 346 16.82 -9.11 -0.68
C PRO A 346 16.73 -10.57 -0.21
N LYS A 347 17.29 -11.49 -0.99
CA LYS A 347 17.25 -12.92 -0.67
C LYS A 347 17.78 -13.20 0.74
N TYR A 348 18.82 -12.48 1.13
CA TYR A 348 19.43 -12.55 2.46
C TYR A 348 19.27 -11.22 3.19
N ASP A 349 19.05 -11.27 4.49
CA ASP A 349 19.06 -10.10 5.37
C ASP A 349 20.48 -9.61 5.66
N LEU A 350 20.61 -8.62 6.55
CA LEU A 350 21.90 -8.03 6.92
C LEU A 350 22.80 -9.00 7.69
N ASP A 351 22.22 -10.06 8.28
CA ASP A 351 22.94 -11.09 9.03
C ASP A 351 23.30 -12.30 8.14
N GLY A 352 22.95 -12.25 6.84
CA GLY A 352 23.17 -13.34 5.89
C GLY A 352 22.13 -14.47 5.99
N THR A 353 21.06 -14.27 6.76
CA THR A 353 19.96 -15.23 6.89
C THR A 353 18.99 -15.06 5.72
N LEU A 354 18.44 -16.15 5.20
CA LEU A 354 17.44 -16.14 4.15
C LEU A 354 16.20 -15.37 4.62
N ALA A 355 15.97 -14.20 4.03
CA ALA A 355 14.86 -13.31 4.38
C ALA A 355 13.55 -13.72 3.71
N TRP A 356 13.63 -14.57 2.67
CA TRP A 356 12.46 -15.10 1.97
C TRP A 356 11.77 -16.18 2.80
N THR A 357 10.43 -16.20 2.72
CA THR A 357 9.65 -17.19 3.47
C THR A 357 9.65 -18.52 2.74
N ILE A 358 10.22 -19.55 3.38
CA ILE A 358 10.20 -20.92 2.87
C ILE A 358 8.81 -21.53 3.00
N VAL A 359 8.26 -21.96 1.87
CA VAL A 359 6.97 -22.64 1.76
C VAL A 359 7.16 -24.14 1.92
N HIS A 360 8.12 -24.72 1.18
CA HIS A 360 8.42 -26.14 1.19
C HIS A 360 9.92 -26.43 1.09
N ILE A 361 10.31 -27.66 1.45
CA ILE A 361 11.64 -28.21 1.31
C ILE A 361 11.46 -29.51 0.53
N ASN A 362 12.02 -29.56 -0.67
CA ASN A 362 11.81 -30.64 -1.64
C ASN A 362 12.87 -31.73 -1.52
N ALA A 363 14.11 -31.35 -1.23
CA ALA A 363 15.24 -32.26 -1.18
C ALA A 363 16.32 -31.77 -0.22
N SER A 364 17.23 -32.65 0.16
CA SER A 364 18.49 -32.30 0.82
C SER A 364 19.66 -32.98 0.13
N ARG A 365 20.84 -32.34 0.19
CA ARG A 365 22.09 -32.88 -0.36
C ARG A 365 23.27 -32.55 0.53
N GLU A 366 24.31 -33.34 0.34
CA GLU A 366 25.63 -33.08 0.92
C GLU A 366 26.31 -31.93 0.19
N ILE A 367 26.95 -31.05 0.96
CA ILE A 367 27.85 -30.02 0.45
C ILE A 367 29.14 -29.98 1.25
N VAL A 368 30.19 -29.46 0.64
CA VAL A 368 31.39 -29.04 1.35
C VAL A 368 31.27 -27.54 1.57
N THR A 369 31.16 -27.13 2.83
CA THR A 369 31.07 -25.72 3.22
C THR A 369 32.36 -24.98 2.85
N ASP A 370 32.32 -23.64 2.84
CA ASP A 370 33.50 -22.81 2.59
C ASP A 370 34.65 -23.05 3.60
N PHE A 371 34.34 -23.65 4.76
CA PHE A 371 35.33 -24.03 5.77
C PHE A 371 35.92 -25.43 5.57
N GLY A 372 35.46 -26.16 4.54
CA GLY A 372 35.89 -27.53 4.25
C GLY A 372 35.14 -28.62 5.04
N ASP A 373 34.20 -28.24 5.90
CA ASP A 373 33.37 -29.17 6.65
C ASP A 373 32.19 -29.67 5.81
N ILE A 374 31.71 -30.88 6.13
CA ILE A 374 30.51 -31.45 5.50
C ILE A 374 29.27 -30.73 6.04
N GLY A 375 28.53 -30.09 5.14
CA GLY A 375 27.28 -29.38 5.42
C GLY A 375 26.07 -30.04 4.76
N VAL A 376 24.91 -29.40 4.94
CA VAL A 376 23.64 -29.82 4.32
C VAL A 376 23.05 -28.62 3.60
N GLU A 377 22.74 -28.79 2.32
CA GLU A 377 21.88 -27.87 1.60
C GLU A 377 20.48 -28.45 1.43
N PHE A 378 19.49 -27.58 1.48
CA PHE A 378 18.10 -27.89 1.22
C PHE A 378 17.64 -27.24 -0.08
N CYS A 379 16.92 -28.00 -0.91
CA CYS A 379 16.19 -27.45 -2.04
C CYS A 379 14.87 -26.89 -1.51
N VAL A 380 14.69 -25.58 -1.52
CA VAL A 380 13.56 -24.90 -0.90
C VAL A 380 12.73 -24.16 -1.94
N ASP A 381 11.42 -24.27 -1.79
CA ASP A 381 10.46 -23.42 -2.49
C ASP A 381 10.15 -22.22 -1.60
N TYR A 382 10.30 -21.02 -2.13
CA TYR A 382 10.08 -19.79 -1.40
C TYR A 382 9.04 -18.90 -2.04
N ASN A 383 8.46 -18.03 -1.22
CA ASN A 383 7.62 -16.94 -1.69
C ASN A 383 8.44 -15.64 -1.61
N THR A 384 8.81 -15.09 -2.78
CA THR A 384 9.55 -13.82 -2.91
C THR A 384 8.72 -12.60 -2.50
N ILE A 385 7.39 -12.75 -2.39
CA ILE A 385 6.49 -11.61 -2.33
C ILE A 385 6.23 -11.17 -0.90
N GLY A 386 6.73 -9.98 -0.59
CA GLY A 386 6.11 -9.09 0.38
C GLY A 386 4.64 -8.82 0.00
N ASN A 387 3.70 -9.52 0.63
CA ASN A 387 2.28 -9.20 0.76
C ASN A 387 1.36 -8.97 -0.48
N HIS A 388 1.78 -8.87 -1.73
CA HIS A 388 0.87 -8.49 -2.83
C HIS A 388 0.80 -9.45 -4.05
N ARG A 389 0.01 -10.51 -3.88
CA ARG A 389 -1.05 -11.05 -4.78
C ARG A 389 -0.88 -11.21 -6.31
N CYS A 390 0.24 -10.95 -6.96
CA CYS A 390 0.33 -11.19 -8.41
C CYS A 390 1.60 -11.94 -8.77
N SER A 391 1.38 -13.20 -9.16
CA SER A 391 2.33 -14.08 -9.86
C SER A 391 3.40 -14.70 -8.96
N SER A 392 2.97 -15.65 -8.13
CA SER A 392 3.84 -16.65 -7.51
C SER A 392 4.45 -17.53 -8.60
N GLY A 393 5.61 -17.13 -9.13
CA GLY A 393 6.58 -18.15 -9.51
C GLY A 393 7.06 -18.77 -8.21
N GLU A 394 6.69 -20.02 -7.95
CA GLU A 394 7.47 -20.82 -7.01
C GLU A 394 8.85 -20.94 -7.64
N GLU A 395 9.80 -20.20 -7.09
CA GLU A 395 11.19 -20.32 -7.46
C GLU A 395 11.84 -21.31 -6.48
N GLU A 396 12.62 -22.22 -7.03
CA GLU A 396 13.33 -23.26 -6.30
C GLU A 396 14.80 -22.85 -6.18
N SER A 397 15.38 -22.96 -5.00
CA SER A 397 16.82 -22.74 -4.79
C SER A 397 17.41 -23.69 -3.76
N TRP A 398 18.70 -23.97 -3.90
CA TRP A 398 19.46 -24.70 -2.90
C TRP A 398 20.02 -23.71 -1.89
N GLU A 399 19.72 -23.93 -0.60
CA GLU A 399 20.15 -23.08 0.50
C GLU A 399 20.90 -23.91 1.55
N ASP A 400 22.04 -23.39 2.01
CA ASP A 400 22.77 -23.96 3.12
C ASP A 400 21.91 -23.91 4.40
N MET A 401 21.89 -24.98 5.19
CA MET A 401 21.23 -25.00 6.49
C MET A 401 21.64 -23.81 7.38
N ALA A 402 22.88 -23.33 7.26
CA ALA A 402 23.40 -22.22 8.05
C ALA A 402 22.69 -20.88 7.75
N VAL A 403 22.25 -20.66 6.51
CA VAL A 403 21.52 -19.43 6.13
C VAL A 403 20.03 -19.50 6.44
N LEU A 404 19.51 -20.66 6.86
CA LEU A 404 18.10 -20.81 7.17
C LEU A 404 17.75 -20.24 8.56
N ASP A 405 16.72 -19.39 8.61
CA ASP A 405 16.18 -18.86 9.87
C ASP A 405 15.50 -20.00 10.66
N PRO A 406 16.01 -20.39 11.85
CA PRO A 406 15.38 -21.43 12.67
C PRO A 406 13.94 -21.12 13.06
N ILE A 407 13.61 -19.84 13.20
CA ILE A 407 12.26 -19.40 13.62
C ILE A 407 11.22 -19.88 12.61
N HIS A 408 11.56 -19.86 11.33
CA HIS A 408 10.61 -20.17 10.28
C HIS A 408 10.81 -21.54 9.66
N THR A 409 12.00 -22.15 9.84
CA THR A 409 12.36 -23.37 9.09
C THR A 409 12.41 -24.66 9.91
N VAL A 410 12.55 -24.61 11.24
CA VAL A 410 12.68 -25.83 12.07
C VAL A 410 11.55 -26.82 11.84
N ASP A 411 10.30 -26.35 11.87
CA ASP A 411 9.13 -27.22 11.69
C ASP A 411 9.08 -27.78 10.25
N ARG A 412 9.54 -27.01 9.26
CA ARG A 412 9.60 -27.44 7.86
C ARG A 412 10.67 -28.50 7.63
N ILE A 413 11.84 -28.35 8.24
CA ILE A 413 12.94 -29.31 8.17
C ILE A 413 12.54 -30.63 8.83
N VAL A 414 11.88 -30.57 10.00
CA VAL A 414 11.36 -31.76 10.67
C VAL A 414 10.30 -32.44 9.78
N GLN A 415 9.34 -31.67 9.27
CA GLN A 415 8.31 -32.19 8.37
C GLN A 415 8.93 -32.83 7.11
N PHE A 416 9.97 -32.23 6.53
CA PHE A 416 10.68 -32.78 5.38
C PHE A 416 11.25 -34.17 5.70
N TYR A 417 11.96 -34.34 6.82
CA TYR A 417 12.55 -35.63 7.20
C TYR A 417 11.54 -36.67 7.69
N GLU A 418 10.35 -36.26 8.15
CA GLU A 418 9.26 -37.20 8.43
C GLU A 418 8.79 -37.92 7.15
N HIS A 419 8.73 -37.18 6.04
CA HIS A 419 8.28 -37.67 4.73
C HIS A 419 9.40 -38.30 3.91
N ASN A 420 10.63 -37.76 4.02
CA ASN A 420 11.82 -38.20 3.29
C ASN A 420 12.82 -38.83 4.27
N ARG A 421 12.46 -39.99 4.80
CA ARG A 421 13.24 -40.65 5.86
C ARG A 421 14.63 -41.09 5.41
N ASP A 422 14.90 -41.24 4.14
CA ASP A 422 16.20 -41.60 3.58
C ASP A 422 17.03 -40.38 3.14
N ALA A 423 16.48 -39.17 3.27
CA ALA A 423 17.18 -37.95 2.89
C ALA A 423 18.42 -37.69 3.75
N PHE A 424 19.45 -37.13 3.10
CA PHE A 424 20.76 -36.87 3.70
C PHE A 424 20.69 -35.76 4.76
N GLY A 425 21.54 -35.85 5.80
CA GLY A 425 21.87 -34.70 6.64
C GLY A 425 21.13 -34.57 7.97
N LYS A 426 20.28 -35.53 8.38
CA LYS A 426 19.50 -35.47 9.63
C LYS A 426 20.39 -35.29 10.87
N GLU A 427 21.46 -36.06 10.96
CA GLU A 427 22.41 -36.02 12.07
C GLU A 427 23.19 -34.70 12.09
N LEU A 428 23.60 -34.21 10.93
CA LEU A 428 24.31 -32.94 10.77
C LEU A 428 23.43 -31.76 11.20
N VAL A 429 22.17 -31.73 10.77
CA VAL A 429 21.19 -30.71 11.19
C VAL A 429 20.98 -30.74 12.69
N LEU A 430 20.77 -31.93 13.27
CA LEU A 430 20.60 -32.07 14.72
C LEU A 430 21.84 -31.60 15.50
N GLN A 431 23.04 -31.88 14.97
CA GLN A 431 24.30 -31.43 15.56
C GLN A 431 24.44 -29.91 15.47
N ALA A 432 24.17 -29.32 14.30
CA ALA A 432 24.23 -27.88 14.10
C ALA A 432 23.25 -27.13 15.01
N TRP A 433 22.02 -27.63 15.19
CA TRP A 433 21.05 -27.04 16.12
C TRP A 433 21.49 -27.09 17.58
N LYS A 434 22.26 -28.11 17.99
CA LYS A 434 22.83 -28.18 19.35
C LYS A 434 24.02 -27.26 19.57
N GLN A 435 24.75 -26.95 18.50
CA GLN A 435 25.95 -26.09 18.54
C GLN A 435 25.63 -24.61 18.37
N ARG A 436 24.43 -24.27 17.90
CA ARG A 436 24.01 -22.87 17.69
C ARG A 436 24.02 -22.10 19.01
N ALA A 437 24.50 -20.85 18.94
CA ALA A 437 24.52 -19.92 20.07
C ALA A 437 23.10 -19.73 20.67
N PRO A 438 22.99 -19.40 21.96
CA PRO A 438 21.70 -19.22 22.61
C PRO A 438 20.88 -18.13 21.91
N LEU A 439 19.69 -18.52 21.48
CA LEU A 439 18.69 -17.64 20.89
C LEU A 439 17.81 -16.99 21.96
N ASP A 440 16.83 -16.18 21.56
CA ASP A 440 15.81 -15.75 22.51
C ASP A 440 15.08 -16.96 23.14
N ALA A 441 14.46 -16.78 24.30
CA ALA A 441 13.85 -17.91 25.03
C ALA A 441 12.77 -18.65 24.23
N ARG A 442 12.04 -17.95 23.35
CA ARG A 442 10.96 -18.51 22.52
C ARG A 442 11.54 -19.31 21.36
N GLU A 443 12.56 -18.77 20.72
CA GLU A 443 13.30 -19.38 19.61
C GLU A 443 14.03 -20.64 20.06
N GLN A 444 14.74 -20.55 21.19
CA GLN A 444 15.42 -21.68 21.81
C GLN A 444 14.43 -22.81 22.15
N HIS A 445 13.24 -22.47 22.64
CA HIS A 445 12.20 -23.46 22.92
C HIS A 445 11.76 -24.20 21.65
N ARG A 446 11.50 -23.48 20.55
CA ARG A 446 11.11 -24.09 19.27
C ARG A 446 12.22 -24.96 18.70
N MET A 447 13.47 -24.48 18.69
CA MET A 447 14.62 -25.28 18.27
C MET A 447 14.78 -26.55 19.11
N ASN A 448 14.63 -26.48 20.44
CA ASN A 448 14.72 -27.65 21.31
C ASN A 448 13.62 -28.68 21.00
N MET A 449 12.40 -28.23 20.70
CA MET A 449 11.30 -29.10 20.29
C MET A 449 11.58 -29.77 18.94
N GLY A 450 12.04 -29.00 17.96
CA GLY A 450 12.45 -29.52 16.65
C GLY A 450 13.60 -30.52 16.76
N ALA A 451 14.66 -30.20 17.52
CA ALA A 451 15.80 -31.08 17.76
C ALA A 451 15.39 -32.38 18.46
N LYS A 452 14.48 -32.30 19.45
CA LYS A 452 13.92 -33.48 20.11
C LYS A 452 13.14 -34.35 19.11
N HIS A 453 12.36 -33.73 18.23
CA HIS A 453 11.57 -34.44 17.23
C HIS A 453 12.48 -35.11 16.18
N LEU A 454 13.42 -34.37 15.61
CA LEU A 454 14.38 -34.91 14.64
C LEU A 454 15.22 -36.04 15.25
N GLY A 455 15.63 -35.90 16.52
CA GLY A 455 16.32 -36.98 17.25
C GLY A 455 15.47 -38.23 17.44
N LEU A 456 14.14 -38.11 17.52
CA LEU A 456 13.24 -39.25 17.57
C LEU A 456 13.12 -39.94 16.19
N ILE A 457 13.05 -39.17 15.10
CA ILE A 457 13.05 -39.69 13.73
C ILE A 457 14.32 -40.53 13.48
N ILE A 458 15.50 -39.98 13.80
CA ILE A 458 16.80 -40.66 13.65
C ILE A 458 16.82 -41.99 14.44
N ARG A 459 16.36 -41.99 15.70
CA ARG A 459 16.32 -43.22 16.51
C ARG A 459 15.36 -44.27 15.94
N GLN A 460 14.21 -43.86 15.44
CA GLN A 460 13.25 -44.78 14.82
C GLN A 460 13.83 -45.43 13.56
N GLU A 461 14.56 -44.66 12.75
CA GLU A 461 15.21 -45.16 11.55
C GLU A 461 16.35 -46.14 11.88
N ALA A 462 17.23 -45.79 12.83
CA ALA A 462 18.29 -46.67 13.29
C ALA A 462 17.72 -48.00 13.85
N ALA A 463 16.61 -47.94 14.59
CA ALA A 463 15.94 -49.14 15.09
C ALA A 463 15.35 -50.00 13.96
N LYS A 464 14.79 -49.37 12.91
CA LYS A 464 14.28 -50.06 11.73
C LYS A 464 15.40 -50.75 10.95
N GLN A 465 16.49 -50.05 10.68
CA GLN A 465 17.67 -50.60 9.98
C GLN A 465 18.27 -51.77 10.76
N ALA A 466 18.46 -51.64 12.08
CA ALA A 466 18.96 -52.73 12.92
C ALA A 466 18.03 -53.95 12.89
N HIS A 467 16.70 -53.75 12.84
CA HIS A 467 15.74 -54.83 12.71
C HIS A 467 15.81 -55.52 11.33
N GLU A 468 15.96 -54.74 10.26
CA GLU A 468 16.11 -55.24 8.89
C GLU A 468 17.41 -56.04 8.71
N GLU A 469 18.53 -55.56 9.25
CA GLU A 469 19.80 -56.28 9.28
C GLU A 469 19.72 -57.58 10.10
N ALA A 470 19.05 -57.53 11.27
CA ALA A 470 18.80 -58.71 12.08
C ALA A 470 17.91 -59.73 11.34
N ALA A 471 16.93 -59.27 10.57
CA ALA A 471 16.08 -60.12 9.73
C ALA A 471 16.87 -60.72 8.55
N ALA A 472 17.69 -59.92 7.87
CA ALA A 472 18.54 -60.35 6.77
C ALA A 472 19.58 -61.39 7.22
N THR A 473 20.25 -61.16 8.35
CA THR A 473 21.18 -62.13 8.94
C THR A 473 20.50 -63.42 9.38
N ARG A 474 19.28 -63.35 9.93
CA ARG A 474 18.46 -64.54 10.25
C ARG A 474 18.05 -65.30 8.97
N ALA A 475 17.66 -64.61 7.90
CA ALA A 475 17.32 -65.22 6.62
C ALA A 475 18.53 -65.90 5.97
N ALA A 476 19.70 -65.24 5.98
CA ALA A 476 20.96 -65.80 5.48
C ALA A 476 21.37 -67.08 6.24
N LYS A 477 21.27 -67.08 7.59
CA LYS A 477 21.53 -68.27 8.41
C LYS A 477 20.58 -69.43 8.08
N LYS A 478 19.29 -69.16 7.88
CA LYS A 478 18.30 -70.19 7.47
C LYS A 478 18.61 -70.76 6.08
N ALA A 479 19.02 -69.93 5.13
CA ALA A 479 19.40 -70.38 3.78
C ALA A 479 20.66 -71.27 3.79
N ALA A 480 21.66 -70.92 4.61
CA ALA A 480 22.87 -71.74 4.79
C ALA A 480 22.56 -73.11 5.41
N GLY A 481 21.65 -73.17 6.41
CA GLY A 481 21.21 -74.42 7.04
C GLY A 481 20.48 -75.39 6.10
N LYS A 482 19.71 -74.89 5.12
CA LYS A 482 19.05 -75.74 4.12
C LYS A 482 20.04 -76.36 3.13
N LYS A 483 21.12 -75.66 2.75
CA LYS A 483 22.16 -76.20 1.85
C LYS A 483 22.95 -77.36 2.47
N THR A 484 23.18 -77.34 3.78
CA THR A 484 23.86 -78.42 4.50
C THR A 484 22.95 -79.63 4.76
N ALA A 485 21.64 -79.42 4.98
CA ALA A 485 20.66 -80.50 5.08
C ALA A 485 20.48 -81.26 3.74
N GLY A 486 20.47 -80.56 2.60
CA GLY A 486 20.40 -81.18 1.27
C GLY A 486 21.60 -82.07 0.94
N LYS A 487 22.82 -81.71 1.37
CA LYS A 487 24.03 -82.54 1.17
C LYS A 487 24.04 -83.81 2.03
N LYS A 488 23.47 -83.79 3.24
CA LYS A 488 23.35 -85.01 4.08
C LYS A 488 22.27 -85.99 3.59
N ALA A 489 21.21 -85.50 2.94
CA ALA A 489 20.20 -86.37 2.34
C ALA A 489 20.69 -87.09 1.06
N ALA A 490 21.57 -86.46 0.26
CA ALA A 490 22.16 -87.07 -0.93
C ALA A 490 23.22 -88.15 -0.62
N GLY A 491 23.88 -88.08 0.54
CA GLY A 491 24.87 -89.09 0.97
C GLY A 491 24.28 -90.41 1.47
N LYS A 492 22.96 -90.47 1.75
CA LYS A 492 22.29 -91.67 2.30
C LYS A 492 21.60 -92.55 1.24
N LYS A 493 21.70 -92.19 -0.05
CA LYS A 493 21.15 -92.96 -1.20
C LYS A 493 22.22 -93.71 -2.01
N ARG A 494 23.45 -93.84 -1.48
CA ARG A 494 24.58 -94.49 -2.16
C ARG A 494 25.24 -95.58 -1.30
N ALA A 495 24.46 -96.21 -0.42
CA ALA A 495 24.81 -97.45 0.27
C ALA A 495 23.90 -98.55 -0.23
#